data_AF-A0A4P5VBR3-F1
#
_entry.id   AF-A0A4P5VBR3-F1
#
_cell.length_a   1.000
_cell.length_b   1.000
_cell.length_c   1.000
_cell.angle_alpha   90.00
_cell.angle_beta   90.00
_cell.angle_gamma   90.00
#
_symmetry.space_group_name_H-M   'P 1'
#
loop_
_entity.id
_entity.type
_entity.pdbx_description
1 polymer ?
#
loop_
_entity_poly.entity_id
_entity_poly.type
_entity_poly.pdbx_seq_one_letter_code
_entity_poly.pdbx_strand_id
1 'polypeptide(L)' 'MNPLPDRTVIIGMVATLGLVFALVFWFVRLSPSQTPPLQWRDTAPAPAPAAPRAPLNPGKPSNAALI' A
#
# COMPACT_ATOMS: atom_id res chain seq x y z
N MET A 1 -32.56 -39.43 25.36
CA MET A 1 -31.92 -38.38 24.55
C MET A 1 -32.43 -37.05 25.06
N ASN A 2 -31.66 -36.35 25.91
CA ASN A 2 -32.11 -35.11 26.53
C ASN A 2 -31.76 -33.95 25.59
N PRO A 3 -32.73 -33.32 24.91
CA PRO A 3 -32.45 -32.20 24.02
C PRO A 3 -31.85 -31.06 24.84
N LEU A 4 -30.83 -30.40 24.27
CA LEU A 4 -30.26 -29.23 24.93
C LEU A 4 -31.35 -28.16 25.07
N PRO A 5 -31.36 -27.40 26.17
CA PRO A 5 -32.27 -26.28 26.31
C PRO A 5 -32.10 -25.32 25.12
N ASP A 6 -33.18 -25.02 24.41
CA ASP A 6 -33.17 -24.11 23.24
C ASP A 6 -32.45 -22.79 23.51
N ARG A 7 -32.53 -22.32 24.76
CA ARG A 7 -31.82 -21.12 25.24
C ARG A 7 -30.30 -21.22 25.06
N THR A 8 -29.71 -22.37 25.38
CA THR A 8 -28.27 -22.60 25.23
C THR A 8 -27.86 -22.57 23.76
N VAL A 9 -28.68 -23.15 22.89
CA VAL A 9 -28.46 -23.13 21.44
C VAL A 9 -28.52 -21.70 20.90
N ILE A 10 -29.54 -20.93 21.30
CA ILE A 10 -29.71 -19.52 20.92
C ILE A 10 -28.53 -18.68 21.43
N ILE A 11 -28.12 -18.85 22.69
CA ILE A 11 -26.98 -18.13 23.26
C ILE A 11 -25.70 -18.45 22.51
N GLY A 12 -25.44 -19.74 22.22
CA GLY A 12 -24.27 -20.16 21.44
C GLY A 12 -24.26 -19.56 20.03
N MET A 13 -25.42 -19.52 19.37
CA MET A 13 -25.58 -18.91 18.05
C MET A 13 -25.31 -17.41 18.09
N VAL A 14 -25.93 -16.67 19.03
CA VAL A 14 -25.72 -15.22 19.17
C VAL A 14 -24.27 -14.90 19.55
N ALA A 15 -23.66 -15.70 20.42
CA ALA A 15 -22.26 -15.51 20.84
C ALA A 15 -21.29 -15.70 19.66
N THR A 16 -21.49 -16.74 18.85
CA THR A 16 -20.63 -16.99 17.67
C THR A 16 -20.81 -15.90 16.61
N LEU A 17 -22.05 -15.48 16.32
CA LEU A 17 -22.33 -14.34 15.44
C LEU A 17 -21.67 -13.05 15.93
N GLY A 18 -21.84 -12.72 17.21
CA GLY A 18 -21.24 -11.54 17.82
C GLY A 18 -19.71 -11.57 17.81
N LEU A 19 -19.10 -12.72 18.11
CA LEU A 19 -17.66 -12.89 18.08
C LEU A 19 -17.08 -12.70 16.68
N VAL A 20 -17.72 -13.27 15.65
CA VAL A 20 -17.29 -13.09 14.25
C VAL A 20 -17.38 -11.61 13.86
N PHE A 21 -18.48 -10.94 14.19
CA PHE A 21 -18.63 -9.49 13.95
C PHE A 21 -17.56 -8.67 14.66
N ALA A 22 -17.31 -8.97 15.94
CA ALA A 22 -16.29 -8.29 16.73
C ALA A 22 -14.90 -8.48 16.12
N LEU A 23 -14.54 -9.70 15.71
CA LEU A 23 -13.25 -9.99 15.08
C LEU A 23 -13.07 -9.27 13.75
N VAL A 24 -14.10 -9.24 12.89
CA VAL A 24 -14.04 -8.51 11.62
C VAL A 24 -13.87 -7.01 11.86
N PHE A 25 -14.68 -6.43 12.75
CA PHE A 25 -14.61 -5.01 13.06
C PHE A 25 -13.27 -4.64 13.70
N TRP A 26 -12.79 -5.48 14.61
CA TRP A 26 -11.48 -5.35 15.23
C TRP A 26 -10.36 -5.42 14.19
N PHE A 27 -10.38 -6.40 13.29
CA PHE A 27 -9.36 -6.55 12.26
C PHE A 27 -9.33 -5.36 11.28
N VAL A 28 -10.49 -4.89 10.82
CA VAL A 28 -10.60 -3.68 9.98
C VAL A 28 -10.05 -2.45 10.71
N ARG A 29 -10.32 -2.33 12.02
CA ARG A 29 -9.81 -1.22 12.83
C ARG A 29 -8.30 -1.31 13.06
N LEU A 30 -7.75 -2.51 13.27
CA LEU A 30 -6.33 -2.70 13.57
C LEU A 30 -5.44 -2.70 12.33
N SER A 31 -5.95 -3.15 11.19
CA SER A 31 -5.21 -3.22 9.94
C SER A 31 -6.04 -2.63 8.81
N PRO A 32 -6.24 -1.30 8.77
CA PRO A 32 -6.72 -0.65 7.56
C PRO A 32 -5.76 -1.07 6.43
N SER A 33 -6.29 -1.74 5.41
CA SER A 33 -5.49 -2.24 4.31
C SER A 33 -4.75 -1.08 3.66
N GLN A 34 -3.48 -0.92 4.01
CA GLN A 34 -2.52 -0.12 3.28
C GLN A 34 -2.18 -0.90 2.01
N THR A 35 -3.16 -1.17 1.16
CA THR A 35 -2.86 -1.52 -0.23
C THR A 35 -2.13 -0.31 -0.79
N PRO A 36 -0.80 -0.41 -1.05
CA PRO A 36 -0.11 0.65 -1.76
C PRO A 36 -0.82 0.76 -3.11
N PRO A 37 -1.12 1.98 -3.60
CA PRO A 37 -1.63 2.12 -4.94
C PRO A 37 -0.70 1.34 -5.88
N LEU A 38 -1.30 0.51 -6.71
CA LEU A 38 -0.62 -0.31 -7.69
C LEU A 38 0.32 0.59 -8.54
N GLN A 39 1.62 0.57 -8.21
CA GLN A 39 2.67 1.42 -8.81
C GLN A 39 2.73 1.38 -10.34
N TRP A 40 2.11 0.39 -10.98
CA TRP A 40 2.03 0.29 -12.44
C TRP A 40 1.14 1.38 -13.06
N ARG A 41 0.41 2.17 -12.27
CA ARG A 41 -0.29 3.38 -12.74
C ARG A 41 0.54 4.66 -12.60
N ASP A 42 1.71 4.60 -11.96
CA ASP A 42 2.63 5.74 -11.79
C ASP A 42 3.62 5.89 -12.95
N THR A 43 3.37 5.26 -14.11
CA THR A 43 4.09 5.51 -15.37
C THR A 43 3.61 6.81 -16.04
N ALA A 44 3.59 7.90 -15.29
CA ALA A 44 3.83 9.22 -15.86
C ALA A 44 5.23 9.63 -15.37
N PRO A 45 6.21 9.86 -16.27
CA PRO A 45 7.52 10.32 -15.84
C PRO A 45 7.34 11.62 -15.07
N ALA A 46 7.66 11.63 -13.77
CA ALA A 46 7.81 12.86 -13.03
C ALA A 46 8.84 13.72 -13.79
N PRO A 47 8.58 15.00 -14.10
CA PRO A 47 9.57 15.87 -14.70
C PRO A 47 10.78 15.87 -13.76
N ALA A 48 11.94 15.44 -14.27
CA ALA A 48 13.18 15.48 -13.52
C ALA A 48 13.36 16.89 -12.92
N PRO A 49 13.80 17.03 -11.66
CA PRO A 49 14.19 18.33 -11.14
C PRO A 49 15.23 18.88 -12.11
N ALA A 50 14.98 20.08 -12.65
CA ALA A 50 15.90 20.75 -13.55
C ALA A 50 17.25 20.84 -12.85
N ALA A 51 18.17 19.94 -13.20
CA ALA A 51 19.56 20.07 -12.82
C ALA A 51 20.02 21.43 -13.38
N PRO A 52 20.68 22.27 -12.58
CA PRO A 52 21.19 23.55 -13.06
C PRO A 52 22.04 23.28 -14.30
N ARG A 53 21.63 23.85 -15.44
CA ARG A 53 22.39 23.78 -16.69
C ARG A 53 23.78 24.30 -16.38
N ALA A 54 24.76 23.40 -16.32
CA ALA A 54 26.16 23.80 -16.37
C ALA A 54 26.35 24.60 -17.68
N PRO A 55 27.00 25.77 -17.64
CA PRO A 55 27.19 26.56 -18.85
C PRO A 55 28.00 25.72 -19.85
N LEU A 56 27.42 25.51 -21.03
CA LEU A 56 28.14 25.07 -22.22
C LEU A 56 29.31 26.02 -22.43
N ASN A 57 30.52 25.59 -22.07
CA ASN A 57 31.74 26.36 -22.28
C ASN A 57 32.14 26.22 -23.76
N PRO A 58 31.90 27.22 -24.62
CA PRO A 58 32.25 27.17 -26.03
C PRO A 58 33.69 27.65 -26.15
N GLY A 59 34.66 26.77 -25.92
CA GLY A 59 36.05 27.23 -25.87
C GLY A 59 37.14 26.21 -25.57
N LYS A 60 36.96 24.92 -25.88
CA LYS A 60 38.08 23.97 -25.83
C LYS A 60 38.54 23.62 -27.26
N PRO A 61 39.54 24.32 -27.82
CA PRO A 61 40.11 23.93 -29.11
C PRO A 61 40.80 22.56 -28.97
N SER A 62 40.47 21.70 -29.92
CA SER A 62 40.94 20.32 -30.08
C SER A 62 42.39 20.29 -30.56
N ASN A 63 43.36 20.35 -29.64
CA ASN A 63 44.79 20.25 -29.98
C ASN A 63 45.46 19.02 -29.33
N ALA A 64 44.73 17.93 -29.13
CA ALA A 64 45.29 16.66 -28.62
C ALA A 64 45.49 15.59 -29.72
N ALA A 65 45.45 15.98 -31.00
CA ALA A 65 45.58 15.08 -32.15
C ALA A 65 46.89 15.30 -32.94
N LEU A 66 47.89 15.99 -32.39
CA LEU A 66 49.11 16.33 -33.14
C LEU A 66 50.31 16.57 -32.22
N ILE A 67 50.80 15.52 -31.54
CA ILE A 67 52.23 15.24 -31.30
C ILE A 67 52.40 13.74 -31.14
#